data_AF-A0A9W4X122-F1
#
_entry.id   AF-A0A9W4X122-F1
#
_cell.length_a   1.000
_cell.length_b   1.000
_cell.length_c   1.000
_cell.angle_alpha   90.00
_cell.angle_beta   90.00
_cell.angle_gamma   90.00
#
_symmetry.space_group_name_H-M   'P 1'
#
loop_
_entity.id
_entity.type
_entity.pdbx_description
1 polymer ?
#
loop_
_entity_poly.entity_id
_entity_poly.type
_entity_poly.pdbx_seq_one_letter_code
_entity_poly.pdbx_strand_id
1 'polypeptide(L)'
;KDILSRWTYPIVPDSNLQEGDSYEYMRGQIYKEQDVSLSRSCVLGEKVLIGAATEIAENVKITNSVIGRRVSIGPNVKIDGAYIWDGVTINANCSIS
;
A
#
# COMPACT_ATOMS: atom_id res chain seq x y z
N LYS A 1 -8.28 -6.80 -7.68
CA LYS A 1 -7.87 -7.93 -8.55
C LYS A 1 -7.38 -7.51 -9.95
N ASP A 2 -7.67 -6.29 -10.43
CA ASP A 2 -7.34 -5.89 -11.81
C ASP A 2 -6.25 -4.81 -12.00
N ILE A 3 -5.86 -4.07 -10.96
CA ILE A 3 -4.79 -3.05 -11.08
C ILE A 3 -3.39 -3.70 -10.97
N LEU A 4 -3.29 -4.84 -10.29
CA LEU A 4 -2.15 -5.76 -10.37
C LEU A 4 -2.14 -6.60 -11.67
N SER A 5 -3.21 -6.53 -12.48
CA SER A 5 -3.41 -7.32 -13.70
C SER A 5 -3.37 -6.49 -15.00
N ARG A 6 -2.85 -5.26 -14.97
CA ARG A 6 -2.64 -4.39 -16.17
C ARG A 6 -3.91 -3.93 -16.94
N TRP A 7 -5.05 -3.70 -16.29
CA TRP A 7 -6.28 -3.24 -16.98
C TRP A 7 -6.73 -1.78 -16.73
N THR A 8 -5.88 -0.91 -16.16
CA THR A 8 -6.19 0.52 -16.00
C THR A 8 -5.13 1.41 -16.65
N TYR A 9 -5.04 1.32 -17.98
CA TYR A 9 -4.39 2.35 -18.77
C TYR A 9 -5.17 3.68 -18.64
N PRO A 10 -4.53 4.83 -18.38
CA PRO A 10 -3.09 5.10 -18.37
C PRO A 10 -2.44 5.19 -16.96
N ILE A 11 -3.15 4.84 -15.88
CA ILE A 11 -2.65 5.05 -14.50
C ILE A 11 -2.13 3.72 -13.95
N VAL A 12 -0.87 3.44 -14.23
CA VAL A 12 -0.14 2.32 -13.63
C VAL A 12 1.00 2.86 -12.76
N PRO A 13 1.21 2.34 -11.53
CA PRO A 13 2.30 2.77 -10.66
C PRO A 13 3.70 2.40 -11.19
N ASP A 14 3.80 1.47 -12.14
CA ASP A 14 5.05 1.08 -12.80
C ASP A 14 5.46 2.04 -13.93
N SER A 15 4.64 3.06 -14.20
CA SER A 15 5.11 4.21 -14.94
C SER A 15 5.59 5.20 -13.91
N ASN A 16 6.90 5.32 -13.73
CA ASN A 16 7.57 6.51 -13.20
C ASN A 16 7.16 7.73 -14.07
N LEU A 17 5.88 8.10 -14.05
CA LEU A 17 5.24 9.17 -14.84
C LEU A 17 5.55 10.54 -14.22
N GLN A 18 6.08 10.56 -12.99
CA GLN A 18 6.62 11.74 -12.36
C GLN A 18 8.08 11.51 -11.94
N GLU A 19 8.92 12.50 -12.23
CA GLU A 19 10.24 12.62 -11.62
C GLU A 19 10.10 12.62 -10.09
N GLY A 20 10.57 11.57 -9.41
CA GLY A 20 10.56 11.47 -7.94
C GLY A 20 10.07 10.15 -7.34
N ASP A 21 9.54 9.25 -8.17
CA ASP A 21 9.04 7.95 -7.71
C ASP A 21 10.21 7.04 -7.28
N SER A 22 10.24 6.66 -5.99
CA SER A 22 11.35 5.96 -5.34
C SER A 22 10.95 4.57 -4.86
N TYR A 23 10.18 3.84 -5.67
CA TYR A 23 9.70 2.51 -5.35
C TYR A 23 10.85 1.49 -5.30
N GLU A 24 11.07 0.93 -4.12
CA GLU A 24 11.91 -0.24 -3.91
C GLU A 24 11.07 -1.51 -4.11
N TYR A 25 11.55 -2.39 -4.98
CA TYR A 25 10.95 -3.69 -5.20
C TYR A 25 11.51 -4.73 -4.22
N MET A 26 10.60 -5.40 -3.51
CA MET A 26 10.90 -6.51 -2.62
C MET A 26 10.28 -7.82 -3.13
N ARG A 27 10.88 -8.93 -2.69
CA ARG A 27 10.39 -10.28 -2.99
C ARG A 27 8.94 -10.44 -2.52
N GLY A 28 8.10 -11.04 -3.38
CA GLY A 28 6.66 -11.16 -3.12
C GLY A 28 5.78 -10.12 -3.83
N GLN A 29 6.30 -9.43 -4.85
CA GLN A 29 5.59 -8.34 -5.55
C GLN A 29 5.19 -7.22 -4.58
N ILE A 30 6.09 -6.91 -3.65
CA ILE A 30 5.91 -5.82 -2.68
C ILE A 30 6.66 -4.61 -3.21
N TYR A 31 5.95 -3.51 -3.42
CA TYR A 31 6.49 -2.23 -3.88
C TYR A 31 6.38 -1.24 -2.73
N LYS A 32 7.47 -0.60 -2.35
CA LYS A 32 7.51 0.32 -1.21
C LYS A 32 8.30 1.57 -1.59
N GLU A 33 7.71 2.75 -1.44
CA GLU A 33 8.47 4.00 -1.59
C GLU A 33 9.33 4.33 -0.36
N GLN A 34 10.18 5.34 -0.49
CA GLN A 34 10.88 5.94 0.63
C GLN A 34 9.94 6.64 1.62
N ASP A 35 10.39 6.81 2.86
CA ASP A 35 9.66 7.50 3.93
C ASP A 35 8.35 6.81 4.38
N VAL A 36 8.32 5.49 4.32
CA VAL A 36 7.20 4.67 4.83
C VAL A 36 7.50 4.17 6.24
N SER A 37 6.63 4.51 7.18
CA SER A 37 6.69 4.07 8.57
C SER A 37 5.90 2.78 8.75
N LEU A 38 6.62 1.68 8.97
CA LEU A 38 6.05 0.35 9.20
C LEU A 38 6.24 -0.05 10.66
N SER A 39 5.16 -0.37 11.37
CA SER A 39 5.27 -1.03 12.67
C SER A 39 5.92 -2.40 12.54
N ARG A 40 6.71 -2.80 13.55
CA ARG A 40 7.36 -4.14 13.61
C ARG A 40 6.37 -5.29 13.58
N SER A 41 5.14 -5.06 14.02
CA SER A 41 4.08 -6.07 14.10
C SER A 41 3.18 -6.10 12.87
N CYS A 42 3.43 -5.26 11.85
CA CYS A 42 2.67 -5.31 10.61
C CYS A 42 3.10 -6.52 9.76
N VAL A 43 2.15 -7.05 9.00
CA VAL A 43 2.39 -8.16 8.08
C VAL A 43 2.00 -7.71 6.68
N LEU A 44 3.01 -7.58 5.84
CA LEU A 44 2.84 -7.35 4.41
C LEU A 44 2.87 -8.69 3.69
N GLY A 45 1.76 -9.04 3.05
CA GLY A 45 1.67 -10.21 2.18
C GLY A 45 2.10 -9.90 0.75
N GLU A 46 1.73 -10.81 -0.16
CA GLU A 46 2.08 -10.69 -1.56
C GLU A 46 1.26 -9.61 -2.28
N LYS A 47 1.83 -9.06 -3.36
CA LYS A 47 1.17 -8.11 -4.26
C LYS A 47 0.65 -6.87 -3.54
N VAL A 48 1.55 -6.22 -2.82
CA VAL A 48 1.24 -5.02 -2.04
C VAL A 48 2.04 -3.84 -2.58
N LEU A 49 1.39 -2.70 -2.76
CA LEU A 49 2.07 -1.44 -3.09
C LEU A 49 1.84 -0.43 -1.98
N ILE A 50 2.90 0.26 -1.56
CA ILE A 50 2.88 1.25 -0.49
C ILE A 50 3.55 2.54 -0.98
N GLY A 51 2.77 3.61 -1.06
CA GLY A 51 3.24 4.95 -1.40
C GLY A 51 3.99 5.64 -0.26
N ALA A 52 4.73 6.68 -0.58
CA ALA A 52 5.57 7.45 0.35
C ALA A 52 4.76 8.16 1.45
N ALA A 53 5.43 8.46 2.57
CA ALA A 53 4.86 9.13 3.73
C ALA A 53 3.61 8.40 4.28
N THR A 54 3.56 7.08 4.14
CA THR A 54 2.49 6.26 4.72
C THR A 54 2.87 5.76 6.10
N GLU A 55 1.88 5.72 6.99
CA GLU A 55 2.02 5.26 8.35
C GLU A 55 1.18 4.00 8.56
N ILE A 56 1.83 2.90 8.93
CA ILE A 56 1.18 1.62 9.20
C ILE A 56 1.37 1.26 10.67
N ALA A 57 0.28 1.28 11.42
CA ALA A 57 0.26 0.93 12.83
C ALA A 57 0.44 -0.58 13.11
N GLU A 58 0.32 -0.95 14.39
CA GLU A 58 0.55 -2.32 14.86
C GLU A 58 -0.58 -3.28 14.45
N ASN A 59 -0.21 -4.56 14.28
CA ASN A 59 -1.13 -5.65 13.96
C ASN A 59 -1.97 -5.42 12.70
N VAL A 60 -1.41 -4.69 11.72
CA VAL A 60 -2.02 -4.49 10.41
C VAL A 60 -1.63 -5.64 9.48
N LYS A 61 -2.60 -6.14 8.70
CA LYS A 61 -2.37 -7.17 7.66
C LYS A 61 -2.82 -6.63 6.31
N ILE A 62 -1.90 -6.64 5.34
CA ILE A 62 -2.16 -6.13 3.99
C ILE A 62 -1.79 -7.20 2.97
N THR A 63 -2.73 -7.59 2.10
CA THR A 63 -2.54 -8.57 1.03
C THR A 63 -3.23 -8.11 -0.26
N ASN A 64 -2.62 -8.34 -1.43
CA ASN A 64 -3.23 -8.04 -2.73
C ASN A 64 -3.81 -6.62 -2.88
N SER A 65 -3.21 -5.62 -2.23
CA SER A 65 -3.78 -4.29 -2.05
C SER A 65 -2.83 -3.20 -2.49
N VAL A 66 -3.37 -2.05 -2.88
CA VAL A 66 -2.60 -0.87 -3.29
C VAL A 66 -2.89 0.25 -2.31
N ILE A 67 -1.84 0.79 -1.71
CA ILE A 67 -1.87 1.89 -0.76
C ILE A 67 -1.17 3.09 -1.39
N GLY A 68 -1.89 4.19 -1.55
CA GLY A 68 -1.38 5.46 -2.04
C GLY A 68 -0.44 6.17 -1.06
N ARG A 69 -0.08 7.41 -1.37
CA ARG A 69 0.81 8.28 -0.59
C ARG A 69 0.07 8.98 0.55
N ARG A 70 0.77 9.31 1.64
CA ARG A 70 0.21 10.04 2.80
C ARG A 70 -1.02 9.36 3.41
N VAL A 71 -1.08 8.03 3.35
CA VAL A 71 -2.13 7.21 3.97
C VAL A 71 -1.76 6.90 5.41
N SER A 72 -2.72 7.03 6.31
CA SER A 72 -2.58 6.64 7.72
C SER A 72 -3.44 5.43 8.03
N ILE A 73 -2.84 4.34 8.48
CA ILE A 73 -3.53 3.08 8.83
C ILE A 73 -3.44 2.84 10.33
N GLY A 74 -4.61 2.85 10.99
CA GLY A 74 -4.74 2.58 12.42
C GLY A 74 -4.47 1.11 12.81
N PRO A 75 -4.35 0.83 14.12
CA PRO A 75 -4.01 -0.50 14.61
C PRO A 75 -5.13 -1.52 14.41
N ASN A 76 -4.77 -2.80 14.32
CA ASN A 76 -5.68 -3.94 14.12
C ASN A 76 -6.50 -3.87 12.83
N VAL A 77 -5.97 -3.26 11.77
CA VAL A 77 -6.63 -3.17 10.47
C VAL A 77 -6.29 -4.37 9.59
N LYS A 78 -7.27 -4.87 8.83
CA LYS A 78 -7.07 -5.91 7.82
C LYS A 78 -7.47 -5.39 6.45
N ILE A 79 -6.59 -5.54 5.48
CA ILE A 79 -6.78 -5.07 4.11
C ILE A 79 -6.45 -6.24 3.18
N ASP A 80 -7.44 -6.72 2.43
CA ASP A 80 -7.24 -7.71 1.38
C ASP A 80 -7.91 -7.24 0.09
N GLY A 81 -7.19 -7.22 -1.03
CA GLY A 81 -7.78 -6.89 -2.33
C GLY A 81 -8.22 -5.45 -2.54
N ALA A 82 -7.85 -4.52 -1.65
CA ALA A 82 -8.38 -3.16 -1.63
C ALA A 82 -7.49 -2.13 -2.35
N TYR A 83 -8.10 -1.02 -2.75
CA TYR A 83 -7.43 0.13 -3.35
C TYR A 83 -7.65 1.36 -2.49
N ILE A 84 -6.57 1.87 -1.92
CA ILE A 84 -6.60 3.01 -1.02
C ILE A 84 -5.84 4.14 -1.68
N TRP A 85 -6.53 5.25 -1.90
CA TRP A 85 -5.95 6.40 -2.57
C TRP A 85 -5.20 7.33 -1.62
N ASP A 86 -4.56 8.35 -2.19
CA ASP A 86 -3.69 9.26 -1.46
C ASP A 86 -4.46 10.05 -0.39
N GLY A 87 -3.83 10.29 0.76
CA GLY A 87 -4.41 11.09 1.84
C GLY A 87 -5.57 10.43 2.60
N VAL A 88 -5.80 9.13 2.40
CA VAL A 88 -6.84 8.39 3.13
C VAL A 88 -6.38 8.07 4.56
N THR A 89 -7.31 8.16 5.51
CA THR A 89 -7.09 7.74 6.90
C THR A 89 -8.03 6.59 7.24
N ILE A 90 -7.46 5.47 7.69
CA ILE A 90 -8.18 4.29 8.13
C ILE A 90 -8.07 4.22 9.65
N ASN A 91 -9.22 4.17 10.32
CA ASN A 91 -9.25 4.07 11.78
C ASN A 91 -8.96 2.65 12.28
N ALA A 92 -8.70 2.55 13.58
CA ALA A 92 -8.43 1.27 14.24
C ALA A 92 -9.59 0.27 14.09
N ASN A 93 -9.25 -1.03 14.03
CA ASN A 93 -10.21 -2.15 13.95
C ASN A 93 -11.09 -2.16 12.67
N CYS A 94 -10.65 -1.51 11.60
CA CYS A 94 -11.31 -1.60 10.30
C CYS A 94 -10.90 -2.88 9.55
N SER A 95 -11.85 -3.46 8.82
CA SER A 95 -11.59 -4.54 7.86
C SER A 95 -12.05 -4.08 6.49
N ILE A 96 -11.15 -4.11 5.51
CA ILE A 96 -11.39 -3.72 4.13
C ILE A 96 -11.07 -4.94 3.26
N SER A 97 -12.04 -5.37 2.47
CA SER A 97 -12.01 -6.59 1.65
C SER A 97 -12.63 -6.34 0.28
#